data_AF-A0A1M7U6V7-F1
#
_entry.id   AF-A0A1M7U6V7-F1
#
_cell.length_a   1.000
_cell.length_b   1.000
_cell.length_c   1.000
_cell.angle_alpha   90.00
_cell.angle_beta   90.00
_cell.angle_gamma   90.00
#
_symmetry.space_group_name_H-M   'P 1'
#
loop_
_entity.id
_entity.type
_entity.pdbx_description
1 polymer ?
#
loop_
_entity_poly.entity_id
_entity_poly.type
_entity_poly.pdbx_seq_one_letter_code
_entity_poly.pdbx_strand_id
1 'polypeptide(L)' 'MHRFYLAFILLSVPASTVVLAHSGTDQEEKACTPDVQRFCRKLMDQNDLIILSCLKENRAKLSHACRDVLVSHGQ' A
#
# COMPACT_ATOMS: atom_id res chain seq x y z
N MET A 1 -29.16 -49.43 -13.69
CA MET A 1 -28.80 -49.42 -12.26
C MET A 1 -27.27 -49.46 -12.18
N HIS A 2 -26.54 -48.43 -12.62
CA HIS A 2 -26.01 -47.29 -11.88
C HIS A 2 -25.26 -46.48 -12.96
N ARG A 3 -25.63 -45.31 -13.49
CA ARG A 3 -26.28 -44.14 -12.89
C ARG A 3 -25.77 -43.82 -11.49
N PHE A 4 -24.54 -44.18 -11.18
CA PHE A 4 -23.87 -43.68 -9.99
C PHE A 4 -22.56 -43.03 -10.42
N TYR A 5 -22.66 -41.71 -10.57
CA TYR A 5 -21.59 -40.75 -10.29
C TYR A 5 -20.39 -40.83 -11.25
N LEU A 6 -20.36 -40.14 -12.40
CA LEU A 6 -20.56 -38.68 -12.53
C LEU A 6 -20.10 -37.93 -11.26
N ALA A 7 -18.81 -38.01 -10.95
CA ALA A 7 -18.06 -36.96 -10.24
C ALA A 7 -16.57 -37.33 -10.22
N PHE A 8 -16.03 -37.72 -11.38
CA PHE A 8 -14.59 -37.58 -11.59
C PHE A 8 -14.30 -36.07 -11.69
N ILE A 9 -13.20 -35.65 -11.09
CA ILE A 9 -12.69 -34.27 -11.00
C ILE A 9 -13.16 -33.55 -9.72
N LEU A 10 -12.50 -33.87 -8.61
CA LEU A 10 -12.07 -32.84 -7.66
C LEU A 10 -11.25 -31.82 -8.46
N LEU A 11 -11.89 -30.77 -8.96
CA LEU A 11 -11.19 -29.58 -9.44
C LEU A 11 -10.83 -28.79 -8.18
N SER A 12 -9.65 -29.06 -7.64
CA SER A 12 -9.01 -28.19 -6.67
C SER A 12 -8.84 -26.81 -7.31
N VAL A 13 -9.73 -25.87 -6.98
CA VAL A 13 -9.55 -24.45 -7.32
C VAL A 13 -8.49 -23.90 -6.36
N PRO A 14 -7.28 -23.53 -6.81
CA PRO A 14 -6.39 -22.76 -5.96
C PRO A 14 -7.03 -21.37 -5.79
N ALA A 15 -7.53 -21.09 -4.59
CA ALA A 15 -7.90 -19.74 -4.22
C ALA A 15 -6.62 -18.91 -4.11
N SER A 16 -6.25 -18.22 -5.19
CA SER A 16 -5.17 -17.23 -5.16
C SER A 16 -5.59 -16.09 -4.22
N THR A 17 -5.09 -16.08 -3.00
CA THR A 17 -5.23 -14.95 -2.09
C THR A 17 -4.39 -13.79 -2.62
N VAL A 18 -5.02 -12.86 -3.33
CA VAL A 18 -4.38 -11.58 -3.67
C VAL A 18 -4.25 -10.78 -2.37
N VAL A 19 -3.07 -10.79 -1.78
CA VAL A 19 -2.74 -9.88 -0.67
C VAL A 19 -2.53 -8.50 -1.29
N LEU A 20 -3.52 -7.62 -1.14
CA LEU A 20 -3.35 -6.20 -1.43
C LEU A 20 -2.40 -5.63 -0.38
N ALA A 21 -1.11 -5.51 -0.72
CA ALA A 21 -0.14 -4.83 0.12
C ALA A 21 -0.57 -3.36 0.28
N HIS A 22 -0.97 -2.97 1.49
CA HIS A 22 -1.01 -1.55 1.86
C HIS A 22 0.41 -1.00 1.67
N SER A 23 0.53 0.05 0.88
CA SER A 23 1.82 0.57 0.43
C SER A 23 2.47 1.41 1.55
N GLY A 24 3.14 0.72 2.47
CA GLY A 24 3.93 1.33 3.54
C GLY A 24 3.97 0.46 4.80
N THR A 25 5.14 0.34 5.41
CA THR A 25 5.33 -0.23 6.76
C THR A 25 5.21 0.86 7.82
N ASP A 26 4.91 0.50 9.08
CA ASP A 26 4.89 1.44 10.21
C ASP A 26 6.20 2.24 10.34
N GLN A 27 7.32 1.64 9.94
CA GLN A 27 8.62 2.31 9.97
C GLN A 27 8.71 3.41 8.89
N GLU A 28 8.20 3.14 7.70
CA GLU A 28 8.15 4.09 6.59
C GLU A 28 7.18 5.24 6.88
N GLU A 29 6.04 4.94 7.48
CA GLU A 29 5.09 5.96 7.94
C GLU A 29 5.73 6.88 8.99
N LYS A 30 6.42 6.32 9.98
CA LYS A 30 7.14 7.10 11.00
C LYS A 30 8.23 7.97 10.39
N ALA A 31 8.94 7.48 9.36
CA ALA A 31 9.94 8.25 8.65
C ALA A 31 9.34 9.50 7.97
N CYS A 32 8.10 9.41 7.48
CA CYS A 32 7.40 10.51 6.81
C CYS A 32 6.52 11.37 7.74
N THR A 33 6.18 10.91 8.94
CA THR A 33 5.34 11.64 9.91
C THR A 33 5.76 13.09 10.14
N PRO A 34 7.04 13.44 10.39
CA PRO A 34 7.43 14.84 10.61
C PRO A 34 7.20 15.71 9.36
N ASP A 35 7.39 15.14 8.17
CA ASP A 35 7.16 15.83 6.90
C ASP A 35 5.66 16.00 6.61
N VAL A 36 4.84 15.00 6.91
CA VAL A 36 3.37 15.08 6.84
C VAL A 36 2.85 16.18 7.75
N GLN A 37 3.31 16.24 9.00
CA GLN A 37 2.91 17.28 9.96
C GLN A 37 3.33 18.69 9.52
N ARG A 38 4.46 18.81 8.81
CA ARG A 38 4.99 20.11 8.37
C ARG A 38 4.36 20.60 7.08
N PHE A 39 4.20 19.73 6.09
CA PHE A 39 3.80 20.10 4.72
C PHE A 39 2.35 19.72 4.41
N CYS A 40 1.87 18.62 4.96
CA CYS A 40 0.59 18.01 4.62
C CYS A 40 -0.44 18.08 5.77
N ARG A 41 -0.24 18.94 6.77
CA ARG A 41 -1.06 19.01 8.00
C ARG A 41 -2.57 19.11 7.75
N LYS A 42 -2.98 19.80 6.68
CA LYS A 42 -4.40 19.98 6.32
C LYS A 42 -5.04 18.72 5.72
N LEU A 43 -4.24 17.70 5.41
CA LEU A 43 -4.64 16.50 4.71
C LEU A 43 -4.50 15.25 5.59
N MET A 44 -4.16 15.40 6.88
CA MET A 44 -3.95 14.27 7.79
C MET A 44 -5.23 13.47 8.06
N ASP A 45 -6.40 14.08 7.92
CA ASP A 45 -7.71 13.41 8.04
C ASP A 45 -8.18 12.80 6.70
N GLN A 46 -7.38 12.95 5.64
CA GLN A 46 -7.66 12.40 4.31
C GLN A 46 -7.04 11.01 4.17
N ASN A 47 -7.38 10.31 3.08
CA ASN A 47 -6.78 9.00 2.78
C ASN A 47 -5.29 9.10 2.41
N ASP A 48 -4.60 7.98 2.52
CA ASP A 48 -3.16 7.85 2.29
C ASP A 48 -2.71 8.28 0.89
N LEU A 49 -3.53 8.11 -0.15
CA LEU A 49 -3.18 8.53 -1.51
C LEU A 49 -3.10 10.06 -1.63
N ILE A 50 -3.94 10.77 -0.88
CA ILE A 50 -3.90 12.25 -0.83
C ILE A 50 -2.65 12.72 -0.09
N ILE A 51 -2.31 12.05 1.02
CA ILE A 51 -1.07 12.33 1.77
C ILE A 51 0.14 12.03 0.88
N LEU A 52 0.15 10.91 0.18
CA LEU A 52 1.20 10.52 -0.76
C LEU A 52 1.37 11.57 -1.87
N SER A 53 0.28 12.06 -2.47
CA SER A 53 0.36 13.13 -3.47
C SER A 53 1.00 14.40 -2.90
N CYS A 54 0.61 14.80 -1.69
CA CYS A 54 1.20 15.96 -1.02
C CYS A 54 2.70 15.78 -0.73
N LEU A 55 3.11 14.57 -0.33
CA LEU A 55 4.53 14.25 -0.14
C LEU A 55 5.29 14.34 -1.47
N LYS A 56 4.73 13.82 -2.57
CA LYS A 56 5.33 13.90 -3.91
C LYS A 56 5.50 15.34 -4.40
N GLU A 57 4.50 16.20 -4.19
CA GLU A 57 4.58 17.62 -4.52
C GLU A 57 5.65 18.36 -3.72
N ASN A 58 5.91 17.92 -2.48
CA ASN A 58 6.91 18.52 -1.59
C ASN A 58 8.24 17.78 -1.58
N ARG A 59 8.49 16.83 -2.50
CA ARG A 59 9.65 15.92 -2.48
C ARG A 59 10.99 16.62 -2.24
N ALA A 60 11.22 17.77 -2.87
CA ALA A 60 12.45 18.54 -2.70
C ALA A 60 12.68 19.10 -1.29
N LYS A 61 11.60 19.22 -0.49
CA LYS A 61 11.60 19.81 0.86
C LYS A 61 11.51 18.78 1.98
N LEU A 62 11.20 17.52 1.65
CA LEU A 62 11.09 16.45 2.64
C LEU A 62 12.42 16.18 3.35
N SER A 63 12.39 15.47 4.47
CA SER A 63 13.58 14.87 5.05
C SER A 63 14.22 13.84 4.12
N HIS A 64 15.49 13.50 4.35
CA HIS A 64 16.17 12.45 3.58
C HIS A 64 15.46 11.10 3.77
N ALA A 65 15.08 10.76 5.00
CA ALA A 65 14.40 9.52 5.32
C ALA A 65 13.09 9.36 4.56
N CYS A 66 12.21 10.37 4.56
CA CYS A 66 10.94 10.27 3.84
C CYS A 66 11.14 10.25 2.31
N ARG A 67 12.13 10.98 1.77
CA ARG A 67 12.46 10.85 0.35
C ARG A 67 12.91 9.45 -0.03
N ASP A 68 13.72 8.80 0.79
CA ASP A 68 14.21 7.46 0.52
C ASP A 68 13.06 6.46 0.46
N VAL A 69 12.07 6.58 1.35
CA VAL A 69 10.82 5.81 1.29
C VAL A 69 10.11 6.03 -0.05
N LEU A 70 9.94 7.28 -0.48
CA LEU A 70 9.31 7.54 -1.78
C LEU A 70 10.11 6.91 -2.94
N VAL A 71 11.44 7.00 -2.91
CA VAL A 71 12.31 6.40 -3.94
C VAL A 71 12.24 4.88 -3.93
N SER A 72 12.26 4.23 -2.76
CA SER A 72 12.20 2.76 -2.64
C SER A 72 10.89 2.18 -3.16
N HIS A 73 9.82 2.97 -3.11
CA HIS A 73 8.49 2.62 -3.66
C HIS A 73 8.25 3.17 -5.07
N GLY A 74 9.27 3.71 -5.75
CA GLY A 74 9.18 4.21 -7.13
C GLY A 74 8.29 5.44 -7.30
N GLN A 75 8.04 6.19 -6.23
CA GLN A 75 7.25 7.42 -6.24
C GLN A 75 8.08 8.62 -6.69
#